data_AF-A0A9Q0WYW8-F1
#
_entry.id   AF-A0A9Q0WYW8-F1
#
_cell.length_a   1.000
_cell.length_b   1.000
_cell.length_c   1.000
_cell.angle_alpha   90.00
_cell.angle_beta   90.00
_cell.angle_gamma   90.00
#
_symmetry.space_group_name_H-M   'P 1'
#
loop_
_entity.id
_entity.type
_entity.pdbx_description
1 polymer ?
#
loop_
_entity_poly.entity_id
_entity_poly.type
_entity_poly.pdbx_seq_one_letter_code
_entity_poly.pdbx_strand_id
1 'polypeptide(L)' 'MLSASLSGFLTDHRRLNVAVTRARRQCCLVCDTETVSGDGFFKRLIEHFEEHEEYLSASEYLNE' A
#
# COMPACT_ATOMS: atom_id res chain seq x y z
N MET A 1 -17.98 7.28 -10.78
CA MET A 1 -16.91 7.75 -9.87
C MET A 1 -17.30 7.33 -8.45
N LEU A 2 -17.12 6.04 -8.14
CA LEU A 2 -17.40 5.52 -6.80
C LEU A 2 -16.22 5.96 -5.93
N SER A 3 -16.44 6.85 -4.97
CA SER A 3 -15.43 7.09 -3.92
C SER A 3 -15.35 5.81 -3.10
N ALA A 4 -14.36 4.97 -3.38
CA ALA A 4 -14.05 3.83 -2.53
C ALA A 4 -13.70 4.40 -1.14
N SER A 5 -14.57 4.14 -0.18
CA SER A 5 -14.27 4.46 1.21
C SER A 5 -13.40 3.34 1.74
N LEU A 6 -12.19 3.66 2.25
CA LEU A 6 -11.38 2.68 2.96
C LEU A 6 -12.24 2.06 4.07
N SER A 7 -12.55 0.77 3.94
CA SER A 7 -13.39 0.07 4.90
C SER A 7 -12.59 -0.37 6.13
N GLY A 8 -13.28 -0.55 7.27
CA GLY A 8 -12.76 -0.47 8.63
C GLY A 8 -11.55 -1.31 9.04
N PHE A 9 -11.04 -2.24 8.23
CA PHE A 9 -9.75 -2.89 8.50
C PHE A 9 -8.57 -2.01 8.07
N LEU A 10 -8.66 -1.34 6.91
CA LEU A 10 -7.56 -0.55 6.38
C LEU A 10 -7.39 0.78 7.13
N THR A 11 -8.46 1.31 7.75
CA THR A 11 -8.38 2.53 8.56
C THR A 11 -7.65 2.34 9.90
N ASP A 12 -7.40 1.10 10.34
CA ASP A 12 -6.60 0.83 11.54
C ASP A 12 -5.10 0.82 11.21
N HIS A 13 -4.51 2.02 11.23
CA HIS A 13 -3.08 2.21 10.97
C HIS A 13 -2.17 1.46 11.96
N ARG A 14 -2.65 1.06 13.14
CA ARG A 14 -1.85 0.25 14.07
C ARG A 14 -1.52 -1.11 13.48
N ARG A 15 -2.45 -1.71 12.73
CA ARG A 15 -2.23 -3.02 12.10
C ARG A 15 -1.17 -2.92 11.00
N LEU A 16 -1.16 -1.83 10.23
CA LEU A 16 -0.14 -1.59 9.22
C LEU A 16 1.23 -1.33 9.85
N ASN A 17 1.30 -0.51 10.91
CA ASN A 17 2.55 -0.28 11.64
C ASN A 17 3.15 -1.58 12.17
N VAL A 18 2.33 -2.48 12.72
CA VAL A 18 2.78 -3.82 13.16
C VAL A 18 3.29 -4.63 11.96
N ALA A 19 2.57 -4.65 10.84
CA ALA A 19 3.01 -5.39 9.66
C ALA A 19 4.38 -4.90 9.15
N VAL A 20 4.53 -3.58 8.96
CA VAL A 20 5.74 -2.95 8.42
C VAL A 20 6.93 -3.12 9.37
N THR A 21 6.75 -2.86 10.67
CA THR A 21 7.86 -2.90 11.65
C THR A 21 8.27 -4.31 12.08
N ARG A 22 7.46 -5.34 11.79
CA ARG A 22 7.79 -6.75 12.08
C ARG A 22 8.59 -7.41 10.96
N ALA A 23 8.60 -6.85 9.75
CA ALA A 23 9.42 -7.34 8.67
C ALA A 23 10.91 -7.27 9.06
N ARG A 24 11.62 -8.40 9.00
CA ARG A 24 13.03 -8.49 9.41
C ARG A 24 14.03 -8.52 8.25
N ARG A 25 13.61 -9.03 7.09
CA ARG A 25 14.47 -9.25 5.92
C ARG A 25 13.94 -8.57 4.67
N GLN A 26 12.63 -8.55 4.50
CA GLN A 26 11.96 -7.91 3.38
C GLN A 26 10.56 -7.47 3.83
N CYS A 27 10.16 -6.26 3.45
CA CYS A 27 8.81 -5.75 3.56
C CYS A 27 8.30 -5.51 2.15
N CYS A 28 7.29 -6.27 1.70
CA CYS A 28 6.66 -6.07 0.39
C CYS A 28 5.23 -5.59 0.62
N LEU A 29 4.89 -4.45 0.02
CA LEU A 29 3.55 -3.89 0.05
C LEU A 29 2.87 -4.19 -1.28
N VAL A 30 1.76 -4.93 -1.23
CA VAL A 30 0.90 -5.19 -2.38
C VAL A 30 -0.45 -4.54 -2.10
N CYS A 31 -0.83 -3.55 -2.91
CA CYS A 31 -2.10 -2.85 -2.76
C CYS A 31 -2.60 -2.27 -4.09
N ASP A 32 -3.91 -2.06 -4.18
CA ASP A 32 -4.51 -1.21 -5.19
C ASP A 32 -4.35 0.26 -4.76
N THR A 33 -3.47 0.99 -5.45
CA THR A 33 -3.13 2.37 -5.13
C THR A 33 -4.33 3.31 -5.32
N GLU A 34 -5.25 3.03 -6.24
CA GLU A 34 -6.46 3.85 -6.42
C GLU A 34 -7.38 3.75 -5.19
N THR A 35 -7.52 2.55 -4.64
CA THR A 35 -8.36 2.28 -3.46
C THR A 35 -7.80 2.89 -2.18
N VAL A 36 -6.47 2.87 -1.96
CA VAL A 36 -5.87 3.29 -0.68
C VAL A 36 -5.37 4.73 -0.65
N SER A 37 -5.17 5.38 -1.80
CA SER A 37 -4.65 6.76 -1.87
C SER A 37 -5.57 7.83 -1.28
N GLY A 38 -6.84 7.50 -1.01
CA GLY A 38 -7.76 8.36 -0.28
C GLY A 38 -7.38 8.57 1.19
N ASP A 39 -6.54 7.71 1.76
CA ASP A 39 -6.01 7.83 3.11
C ASP A 39 -4.58 8.39 3.10
N GLY A 40 -4.36 9.48 3.84
CA GLY A 40 -3.08 10.18 3.83
C GLY A 40 -1.91 9.38 4.43
N PHE A 41 -2.18 8.39 5.29
CA PHE A 41 -1.13 7.53 5.83
C PHE A 41 -0.68 6.50 4.79
N PHE A 42 -1.61 5.85 4.09
CA PHE A 42 -1.26 4.97 2.97
C PHE A 42 -0.52 5.71 1.86
N LYS A 43 -0.98 6.90 1.50
CA LYS A 43 -0.32 7.73 0.49
C LYS A 43 1.16 7.96 0.80
N ARG A 44 1.47 8.40 2.03
CA ARG A 44 2.86 8.61 2.47
C ARG A 44 3.68 7.32 2.51
N LEU A 45 3.06 6.20 2.86
CA LEU A 45 3.75 4.90 2.87
C LEU A 45 4.11 4.46 1.45
N ILE A 46 3.19 4.60 0.50
CA ILE A 46 3.43 4.26 -0.91
C ILE A 46 4.53 5.15 -1.49
N GLU A 47 4.43 6.47 -1.28
CA GLU A 47 5.46 7.44 -1.72
C GLU A 47 6.85 7.06 -1.16
N HIS A 48 6.93 6.62 0.10
CA HIS A 48 8.18 6.17 0.69
C HIS A 48 8.77 4.93 -0.03
N PHE A 49 7.93 3.94 -0.33
CA PHE A 49 8.35 2.73 -1.05
C PHE A 49 8.75 3.04 -2.50
N GLU A 50 8.02 3.92 -3.19
CA GLU A 50 8.36 4.35 -4.56
C GLU A 50 9.68 5.12 -4.63
N GLU A 51 10.00 5.92 -3.61
CA GLU A 51 11.24 6.71 -3.59
C GLU A 51 12.48 5.89 -3.19
N HIS A 52 12.32 4.87 -2.34
CA HIS A 52 13.45 4.16 -1.71
C HIS A 52 13.62 2.70 -2.16
N GLU A 53 12.59 2.09 -2.75
CA GLU A 53 12.55 0.66 -3.07
C GLU A 53 12.03 0.42 -4.50
N GLU A 54 11.92 -0.85 -4.90
CA GLU A 54 11.41 -1.23 -6.22
C GLU A 54 9.87 -1.12 -6.27
N TYR A 55 9.37 -0.38 -7.25
CA TYR A 55 7.94 -0.29 -7.58
C TYR A 55 7.64 -1.08 -8.85
N LEU A 56 6.64 -1.96 -8.78
CA LEU A 56 6.19 -2.80 -9.90
C LEU A 56 4.68 -2.65 -10.06
N SER A 57 4.23 -2.46 -11.31
CA SER A 57 2.81 -2.35 -11.59
C SER A 57 2.22 -3.73 -11.88
N ALA A 58 1.12 -4.09 -11.21
CA ALA A 58 0.42 -5.35 -11.47
C ALA A 58 0.02 -5.52 -12.95
N SER A 59 -0.19 -4.42 -13.68
CA SER A 59 -0.48 -4.44 -15.12
C SER A 59 0.63 -5.05 -15.98
N GLU A 60 1.88 -5.02 -15.51
CA GLU A 60 3.03 -5.58 -16.23
C GLU A 60 2.95 -7.11 -16.30
N TYR A 61 2.23 -7.74 -15.36
CA TYR A 61 2.06 -9.20 -15.26
C TYR A 61 0.82 -9.73 -16.00
N LEU A 62 -0.06 -8.86 -16.50
CA LEU A 62 -1.32 -9.26 -17.15
C LEU A 62 -1.16 -9.60 -18.65
N ASN A 63 0.06 -9.53 -19.19
CA ASN A 63 0.36 -9.78 -20.60
C ASN A 63 1.03 -11.14 -20.89
N GLU A 64 0.87 -12.13 -20.00
CA GLU A 64 1.20 -13.54 -20.27
C GLU A 64 -0.05 -14.39 -20.56
#